data_AF-A0A2G9Y622-F1
#
_entry.id   AF-A0A2G9Y622-F1
#
_cell.length_a   1.000
_cell.length_b   1.000
_cell.length_c   1.000
_cell.angle_alpha   90.00
_cell.angle_beta   90.00
_cell.angle_gamma   90.00
#
_symmetry.space_group_name_H-M   'P 1'
#
loop_
_entity.id
_entity.type
_entity.pdbx_description
1 polymer ?
#
loop_
_entity_poly.entity_id
_entity_poly.type
_entity_poly.pdbx_seq_one_letter_code
_entity_poly.pdbx_strand_id
1 'polypeptide(L)' 'LEVGHPAHVFDYDRVKTGKIFIRKAKNGEKITTLDKKNYLLNSNDIIFDDGTGRIIDLPG' A
#
# COMPACT_ATOMS: atom_id res chain seq x y z
N LEU A 1 -21.22 8.90 -2.08
CA LEU A 1 -20.87 8.84 -0.64
C LEU A 1 -22.10 8.39 0.13
N GLU A 2 -22.57 7.18 -0.14
CA GLU A 2 -23.87 6.72 0.36
C GLU A 2 -23.80 6.21 1.82
N VAL A 3 -22.63 5.72 2.23
CA VAL A 3 -22.42 5.10 3.57
C VAL A 3 -21.29 5.73 4.39
N GLY A 4 -20.58 6.75 3.86
CA GLY A 4 -19.47 7.41 4.54
C GLY A 4 -18.23 6.53 4.81
N HIS A 5 -18.21 5.29 4.31
CA HIS A 5 -17.10 4.37 4.48
C HIS A 5 -16.03 4.59 3.40
N PRO A 6 -14.76 4.80 3.76
CA PRO A 6 -13.68 4.90 2.78
C PRO A 6 -13.51 3.57 2.06
N ALA A 7 -13.36 3.62 0.74
CA ALA A 7 -13.11 2.45 -0.08
C ALA A 7 -11.94 2.75 -1.02
N HIS A 8 -11.07 1.77 -1.21
CA HIS A 8 -9.99 1.83 -2.17
C HIS A 8 -10.16 0.68 -3.16
N VAL A 9 -9.98 0.96 -4.45
CA VAL A 9 -10.11 -0.01 -5.53
C VAL A 9 -8.76 -0.24 -6.16
N PHE A 10 -8.40 -1.51 -6.36
CA PHE A 10 -7.17 -1.93 -7.00
C PHE A 10 -7.48 -2.66 -8.31
N ASP A 11 -6.66 -2.43 -9.32
CA ASP A 11 -6.66 -3.20 -10.55
C ASP A 11 -6.04 -4.58 -10.27
N TYR A 12 -6.87 -5.63 -10.32
CA TYR A 12 -6.46 -6.99 -9.96
C TYR A 12 -5.31 -7.51 -10.82
N ASP A 13 -5.31 -7.20 -12.12
CA ASP A 13 -4.27 -7.65 -13.06
C ASP A 13 -2.90 -7.03 -12.72
N ARG A 14 -2.89 -5.93 -11.97
CA ARG A 14 -1.67 -5.28 -11.49
C ARG A 14 -1.19 -5.84 -10.15
N VAL A 15 -1.98 -6.63 -9.43
CA VAL A 15 -1.58 -7.29 -8.17
C VAL A 15 -0.88 -8.61 -8.50
N LYS A 16 0.45 -8.63 -8.40
CA LYS A 16 1.28 -9.71 -8.96
C LYS A 16 0.96 -11.11 -8.44
N THR A 17 0.60 -11.24 -7.17
CA THR A 17 0.28 -12.55 -6.57
C THR A 17 -1.22 -12.81 -6.46
N GLY A 18 -2.07 -11.86 -6.89
CA GLY A 18 -3.51 -11.88 -6.64
C GLY A 18 -3.89 -11.81 -5.15
N LYS A 19 -2.94 -11.48 -4.27
CA LYS A 19 -3.11 -11.36 -2.82
C LYS A 19 -2.59 -10.01 -2.33
N ILE A 20 -3.25 -9.49 -1.29
CA ILE A 20 -2.82 -8.29 -0.58
C ILE A 20 -2.33 -8.73 0.79
N PHE A 21 -1.07 -8.45 1.09
CA PHE A 21 -0.45 -8.71 2.38
C PHE A 21 -0.43 -7.43 3.20
N ILE A 22 -1.02 -7.49 4.38
CA ILE A 22 -1.00 -6.38 5.34
C ILE A 22 0.17 -6.63 6.28
N ARG A 23 1.14 -5.72 6.29
CA ARG A 23 2.32 -5.82 7.16
C ARG A 23 2.78 -4.45 7.63
N LYS A 24 3.65 -4.44 8.63
CA LYS A 24 4.43 -3.25 8.97
C LYS A 24 5.50 -2.99 7.91
N ALA A 25 5.78 -1.73 7.65
CA ALA A 25 6.92 -1.33 6.84
C ALA A 25 8.24 -1.68 7.56
N LYS A 26 9.31 -1.84 6.79
CA LYS A 26 10.67 -1.88 7.31
C LYS A 26 11.13 -0.45 7.56
N ASN A 27 11.97 -0.25 8.57
CA ASN A 27 12.50 1.08 8.84
C ASN A 27 13.35 1.58 7.65
N GLY A 28 13.01 2.75 7.12
CA GLY A 28 13.65 3.33 5.93
C GLY A 28 13.13 2.77 4.60
N GLU A 29 12.06 1.97 4.60
CA GLU A 29 11.42 1.50 3.37
C GLU A 29 10.86 2.69 2.59
N LYS A 30 11.03 2.70 1.27
CA LYS A 30 10.62 3.82 0.41
C LYS A 30 9.39 3.46 -0.39
N ILE A 31 8.47 4.41 -0.51
CA ILE A 31 7.34 4.33 -1.42
C ILE A 31 7.23 5.61 -2.25
N THR A 32 6.90 5.44 -3.53
CA THR A 32 6.49 6.53 -4.41
C THR A 32 4.98 6.45 -4.58
N THR A 33 4.26 7.49 -4.17
CA THR A 33 2.79 7.55 -4.32
C THR A 33 2.39 7.83 -5.76
N LEU A 34 1.10 7.69 -6.07
CA LEU A 34 0.52 8.04 -7.38
C LEU A 34 0.80 9.50 -7.77
N ASP A 35 0.89 10.39 -6.79
CA ASP A 35 1.25 11.80 -6.97
C ASP A 35 2.77 12.03 -7.17
N LYS A 36 3.54 10.96 -7.35
CA LYS A 36 5.02 10.98 -7.52
C LYS A 36 5.77 11.53 -6.31
N LYS A 37 5.16 11.54 -5.12
CA LYS A 37 5.84 11.92 -3.88
C LYS A 37 6.54 10.71 -3.30
N ASN A 38 7.76 10.90 -2.84
CA ASN A 38 8.56 9.86 -2.19
C ASN A 38 8.46 10.02 -0.68
N TYR A 39 8.15 8.92 0.00
CA TYR A 39 8.10 8.87 1.46
C TYR A 39 9.09 7.83 1.97
N LEU A 40 9.70 8.13 3.11
CA LEU A 40 10.44 7.19 3.93
C LEU A 40 9.53 6.71 5.04
N LEU A 41 9.30 5.40 5.07
CA LEU A 41 8.46 4.76 6.05
C LEU A 41 9.29 4.32 7.25
N ASN A 42 8.65 4.33 8.41
CA ASN A 42 9.20 3.80 9.65
C ASN A 42 8.54 2.46 9.99
N SER A 43 9.08 1.73 10.97
CA SER A 43 8.60 0.39 11.33
C SER A 43 7.19 0.32 11.95
N ASN A 44 6.56 1.46 12.21
CA ASN A 44 5.18 1.52 12.71
C ASN A 44 4.14 1.74 11.61
N ASP A 45 4.57 2.12 10.40
CA ASP A 45 3.66 2.33 9.29
C ASP A 45 3.09 0.99 8.83
N ILE A 46 1.77 0.91 8.65
CA ILE A 46 1.10 -0.24 8.03
C ILE A 46 1.07 -0.01 6.53
N ILE A 47 1.30 -1.08 5.77
CA ILE A 47 1.32 -1.04 4.32
C ILE A 47 0.59 -2.23 3.71
N PHE A 48 0.17 -2.07 2.46
CA PHE A 48 -0.29 -3.16 1.63
C PHE A 48 0.81 -3.55 0.63
N ASP A 49 1.16 -4.82 0.62
CA ASP A 49 2.19 -5.43 -0.23
C ASP A 49 1.53 -6.45 -1.17
N ASP A 50 1.90 -6.44 -2.45
CA ASP A 50 1.34 -7.37 -3.44
C ASP A 50 1.97 -8.77 -3.42
N GLY A 51 2.78 -9.07 -2.41
CA GLY A 51 3.47 -10.34 -2.23
C GLY A 51 4.83 -10.42 -2.92
N THR A 52 5.24 -9.38 -3.65
CA THR A 52 6.57 -9.29 -4.27
C THR A 52 7.55 -8.41 -3.48
N GLY A 53 7.10 -7.81 -2.38
CA GLY A 53 7.83 -6.76 -1.68
C GLY A 53 7.51 -5.36 -2.18
N ARG A 54 6.69 -5.24 -3.25
CA ARG A 54 6.22 -3.96 -3.77
C ARG A 54 5.05 -3.47 -2.93
N ILE A 55 5.21 -2.27 -2.38
CA ILE A 55 4.13 -1.56 -1.69
C ILE A 55 3.14 -1.03 -2.72
N ILE A 56 1.87 -1.36 -2.54
CA ILE A 56 0.77 -0.92 -3.42
C ILE A 56 -0.12 0.13 -2.77
N ASP A 57 -0.13 0.23 -1.44
CA ASP A 57 -0.91 1.24 -0.73
C ASP A 57 -0.39 1.52 0.69
N LEU A 58 -0.72 2.72 1.19
CA LEU A 58 -0.59 3.12 2.59
C LEU A 58 -2.00 3.31 3.17
N PRO A 59 -2.54 2.34 3.94
CA PRO A 59 -3.90 2.45 4.47
C PRO A 59 -4.05 3.64 5.43
N GLY A 60 -5.12 4.40 5.24
CA GLY A 60 -5.50 5.57 6.03
C GLY A 60 -6.97 5.92 5.89
#